data_AF-A0A1F9LR42-F1
#
_entry.id   AF-A0A1F9LR42-F1
#
_cell.length_a   1.000
_cell.length_b   1.000
_cell.length_c   1.000
_cell.angle_alpha   90.00
_cell.angle_beta   90.00
_cell.angle_gamma   90.00
#
_symmetry.space_group_name_H-M   'P 1'
#
loop_
_entity.id
_entity.type
_entity.pdbx_description
1 polymer ?
#
loop_
_entity_poly.entity_id
_entity_poly.type
_entity_poly.pdbx_seq_one_letter_code
_entity_poly.pdbx_strand_id
1 'polypeptide(L)'
;MKQTITCTILCILITATFSKEGAGGMYDYLEPKDNEVAIHFNCIEVPLDRILLIRKDLHCCALKFTRLWTDNDGKEKYADYEVYYQGDGTGNFANNNVTRSEGRASEFPLRGPFRPFIYQPGDSYVKCGPFKLGWNYKKKVAVMPPDKGLGDFGFELAPTPWTDIKEVDIKDQRVKWYRYEEKRKRVFIPIDKLWE
;
A
#
# COMPACT_ATOMS: atom_id res chain seq x y z
N MET A 1 -24.44 -71.13 -12.93
CA MET A 1 -23.91 -70.47 -11.72
C MET A 1 -23.55 -69.04 -12.09
N LYS A 2 -24.30 -68.05 -11.61
CA LYS A 2 -24.04 -66.62 -11.84
C LYS A 2 -23.70 -65.99 -10.48
N GLN A 3 -22.47 -65.53 -10.32
CA GLN A 3 -22.02 -64.80 -9.13
C GLN A 3 -22.35 -63.32 -9.32
N THR A 4 -23.21 -62.81 -8.45
CA THR A 4 -23.54 -61.38 -8.35
C THR A 4 -22.59 -60.77 -7.32
N ILE A 5 -21.66 -59.93 -7.76
CA ILE A 5 -20.75 -59.20 -6.88
C ILE A 5 -21.41 -57.87 -6.53
N THR A 6 -21.93 -57.79 -5.31
CA THR A 6 -22.52 -56.58 -4.74
C THR A 6 -21.38 -55.69 -4.21
N CYS A 7 -21.08 -54.61 -4.92
CA CYS A 7 -20.06 -53.64 -4.54
C CYS A 7 -20.69 -52.59 -3.61
N THR A 8 -20.52 -52.75 -2.31
CA THR A 8 -21.00 -51.80 -1.29
C THR A 8 -20.05 -50.60 -1.23
N ILE A 9 -20.46 -49.50 -1.85
CA ILE A 9 -19.76 -48.20 -1.77
C ILE A 9 -19.99 -47.64 -0.36
N LEU A 10 -18.94 -47.70 0.46
CA LEU A 10 -18.88 -47.11 1.78
C LEU A 10 -18.66 -45.59 1.64
N CYS A 11 -19.74 -44.82 1.56
CA CYS A 11 -19.69 -43.36 1.68
C CYS A 11 -19.35 -42.98 3.13
N ILE A 12 -18.07 -42.75 3.39
CA ILE A 12 -17.60 -42.14 4.64
C ILE A 12 -18.05 -40.68 4.62
N LEU A 13 -19.15 -40.39 5.32
CA LEU A 13 -19.60 -39.04 5.69
C LEU A 13 -18.57 -38.45 6.67
N ILE A 14 -17.54 -37.79 6.13
CA ILE A 14 -16.67 -36.92 6.92
C ILE A 14 -17.45 -35.64 7.20
N THR A 15 -18.15 -35.60 8.33
CA THR A 15 -18.63 -34.34 8.90
C THR A 15 -17.41 -33.55 9.37
N ALA A 16 -16.83 -32.77 8.47
CA ALA A 16 -15.82 -31.78 8.82
C ALA A 16 -16.48 -30.73 9.72
N THR A 17 -16.23 -30.83 11.03
CA THR A 17 -16.46 -29.74 11.97
C THR A 17 -15.48 -28.63 11.62
N PHE A 18 -15.89 -27.73 10.73
CA PHE A 18 -15.18 -26.47 10.51
C PHE A 18 -15.22 -25.69 11.83
N SER A 19 -14.11 -25.72 12.56
CA SER A 19 -13.89 -24.78 13.65
C SER A 19 -13.95 -23.38 13.07
N LYS A 20 -14.96 -22.62 13.48
CA LYS A 20 -15.22 -21.24 13.09
C LYS A 20 -14.29 -20.31 13.89
N GLU A 21 -13.01 -20.62 13.94
CA GLU A 21 -11.99 -19.77 14.55
C GLU A 21 -11.38 -18.90 13.45
N GLY A 22 -11.44 -17.60 13.66
CA GLY A 22 -11.02 -16.61 12.68
C GLY A 22 -12.16 -15.74 12.18
N ALA A 23 -13.18 -15.46 13.01
CA ALA A 23 -13.79 -14.13 12.98
C ALA A 23 -12.67 -13.14 13.34
N GLY A 24 -11.85 -12.79 12.35
CA GLY A 24 -10.87 -11.73 12.45
C GLY A 24 -11.65 -10.53 12.95
N GLY A 25 -11.37 -10.13 14.19
CA GLY A 25 -12.00 -8.98 14.81
C GLY A 25 -11.98 -7.88 13.78
N MET A 26 -13.17 -7.37 13.46
CA MET A 26 -13.33 -6.18 12.66
C MET A 26 -12.66 -5.08 13.47
N TYR A 27 -11.34 -4.94 13.33
CA TYR A 27 -10.56 -3.92 14.00
C TYR A 27 -11.25 -2.61 13.61
N ASP A 28 -11.64 -1.85 14.62
CA ASP A 28 -12.20 -0.53 14.42
C ASP A 28 -11.12 0.29 13.71
N TYR A 29 -11.21 0.36 12.38
CA TYR A 29 -10.21 0.96 11.52
C TYR A 29 -10.42 2.47 11.64
N LEU A 30 -9.91 3.04 12.72
CA LEU A 30 -9.82 4.48 12.88
C LEU A 30 -9.11 5.05 11.64
N GLU A 31 -9.81 5.87 10.86
CA GLU A 31 -9.19 6.61 9.76
C GLU A 31 -8.39 7.78 10.32
N PRO A 32 -7.20 8.09 9.77
CA PRO A 32 -6.49 9.30 10.16
C PRO A 32 -7.33 10.53 9.83
N LYS A 33 -7.20 11.59 10.63
CA LYS A 33 -7.75 12.90 10.23
C LYS A 33 -7.03 13.43 8.99
N ASP A 34 -7.64 14.41 8.32
CA ASP A 34 -7.09 14.97 7.08
C ASP A 34 -5.67 15.54 7.21
N ASN A 35 -5.27 15.94 8.41
CA ASN A 35 -3.94 16.47 8.73
C ASN A 35 -3.06 15.49 9.52
N GLU A 36 -3.43 14.21 9.61
CA GLU A 36 -2.65 13.19 10.30
C GLU A 36 -1.98 12.24 9.30
N VAL A 37 -0.77 11.81 9.66
CA VAL A 37 -0.07 10.70 9.02
C VAL A 37 -0.40 9.44 9.82
N ALA A 38 -0.83 8.38 9.13
CA ALA A 38 -0.93 7.06 9.76
C ALA A 38 0.29 6.21 9.38
N ILE A 39 0.97 5.67 10.38
CA ILE A 39 2.12 4.78 10.17
C ILE A 39 1.73 3.40 10.69
N HIS A 40 1.86 2.40 9.82
CA HIS A 40 1.51 1.01 10.08
C HIS A 40 2.72 0.10 9.94
N PHE A 41 2.56 -1.19 10.27
CA PHE A 41 3.63 -2.19 10.12
C PHE A 41 4.11 -2.36 8.68
N ASN A 42 3.26 -2.05 7.70
CA ASN A 42 3.54 -2.29 6.29
C ASN A 42 3.11 -1.16 5.33
N CYS A 43 2.63 -0.04 5.85
CA CYS A 43 2.17 1.06 5.00
C CYS A 43 2.21 2.39 5.73
N ILE A 44 2.22 3.46 4.94
CA ILE A 44 2.11 4.83 5.42
C ILE A 44 0.96 5.50 4.66
N GLU A 45 0.11 6.20 5.39
CA GLU A 45 -0.91 7.06 4.85
C GLU A 45 -0.54 8.51 5.11
N VAL A 46 -0.42 9.31 4.04
CA VAL A 46 -0.08 10.74 4.11
C VAL A 46 -1.29 11.60 3.74
N PRO A 47 -1.41 12.84 4.27
CA PRO A 47 -2.39 13.80 3.79
C PRO A 47 -2.29 14.10 2.29
N LEU A 48 -3.35 14.66 1.70
CA LEU A 48 -3.34 15.12 0.31
C LEU A 48 -2.35 16.27 0.18
N ASP A 49 -1.72 16.43 -0.98
CA ASP A 49 -0.76 17.50 -1.24
C ASP A 49 0.42 17.54 -0.25
N ARG A 50 0.77 16.37 0.29
CA ARG A 50 1.99 16.15 1.07
C ARG A 50 2.90 15.16 0.37
N ILE A 51 4.20 15.40 0.49
CA ILE A 51 5.21 14.57 -0.13
C ILE A 51 5.51 13.36 0.75
N LEU A 52 5.43 12.18 0.15
CA LEU A 52 5.92 10.93 0.70
C LEU A 52 7.22 10.57 -0.02
N LEU A 53 8.31 10.49 0.73
CA LEU A 53 9.56 9.98 0.19
C LEU A 53 9.54 8.46 0.18
N ILE A 54 10.08 7.90 -0.90
CA ILE A 54 10.26 6.47 -1.10
C ILE A 54 11.72 6.27 -1.47
N ARG A 55 12.42 5.35 -0.80
CA ARG A 55 13.76 4.95 -1.24
C ARG A 55 13.95 3.45 -1.18
N LYS A 56 14.82 2.96 -2.05
CA LYS A 56 15.34 1.60 -2.05
C LYS A 56 16.70 1.62 -2.74
N ASP A 57 17.72 1.12 -2.05
CA ASP A 57 19.10 1.14 -2.53
C ASP A 57 19.55 2.57 -2.91
N LEU A 58 19.96 2.80 -4.16
CA LEU A 58 20.38 4.12 -4.68
C LEU A 58 19.22 4.93 -5.27
N HIS A 59 18.00 4.41 -5.25
CA HIS A 59 16.87 5.03 -5.92
C HIS A 59 15.99 5.77 -4.91
N CYS A 60 15.62 7.01 -5.23
CA CYS A 60 14.70 7.81 -4.43
C CYS A 60 13.58 8.39 -5.29
N CYS A 61 12.39 8.47 -4.70
CA CYS A 61 11.28 9.23 -5.25
C CYS A 61 10.62 10.12 -4.19
N ALA A 62 10.03 11.21 -4.67
CA ALA A 62 9.01 11.95 -3.97
C ALA A 62 7.67 11.71 -4.66
N LEU A 63 6.70 11.18 -3.93
CA LEU A 63 5.33 10.93 -4.38
C LEU A 63 4.38 11.94 -3.73
N LYS A 64 3.47 12.52 -4.51
CA LYS A 64 2.40 13.40 -4.00
C LYS A 64 1.07 13.04 -4.63
N PHE A 65 0.09 12.70 -3.80
CA PHE A 65 -1.30 12.56 -4.26
C PHE A 65 -1.91 13.95 -4.48
N THR A 66 -2.47 14.18 -5.66
CA THR A 66 -3.03 15.48 -6.07
C THR A 66 -4.55 15.47 -6.14
N ARG A 67 -5.16 14.28 -6.29
CA ARG A 67 -6.61 14.14 -6.31
C ARG A 67 -7.04 12.76 -5.84
N LEU A 68 -8.16 12.71 -5.13
CA LEU A 68 -8.85 11.47 -4.75
C LEU A 68 -10.33 11.60 -5.09
N TRP A 69 -10.91 10.54 -5.64
CA TRP A 69 -12.34 10.50 -5.89
C TRP A 69 -12.83 9.06 -5.96
N THR A 70 -14.15 8.90 -5.94
CA THR A 70 -14.83 7.65 -6.25
C THR A 70 -15.71 7.85 -7.48
N ASP A 71 -16.10 6.76 -8.12
CA ASP A 71 -17.20 6.79 -9.08
C ASP A 71 -18.54 7.14 -8.40
N ASN A 72 -19.60 7.24 -9.20
CA ASN A 72 -20.94 7.61 -8.74
C ASN A 72 -21.50 6.63 -7.69
N ASP A 73 -21.12 5.35 -7.80
CA ASP A 73 -21.56 4.28 -6.90
C ASP A 73 -20.67 4.16 -5.65
N GLY A 74 -19.56 4.90 -5.57
CA GLY A 74 -18.59 4.81 -4.48
C GLY A 74 -17.76 3.53 -4.46
N LYS A 75 -17.90 2.66 -5.47
CA LYS A 75 -17.30 1.32 -5.51
C LYS A 75 -15.91 1.36 -6.12
N GLU A 76 -15.73 2.16 -7.16
CA GLU A 76 -14.45 2.34 -7.82
C GLU A 76 -13.78 3.57 -7.25
N LYS A 77 -12.56 3.38 -6.79
CA LYS A 77 -11.82 4.41 -6.08
C LYS A 77 -10.57 4.76 -6.86
N TYR A 78 -10.24 6.03 -6.88
CA TYR A 78 -9.20 6.55 -7.74
C TYR A 78 -8.31 7.54 -6.99
N ALA A 79 -7.04 7.58 -7.40
CA ALA A 79 -6.10 8.61 -7.00
C ALA A 79 -5.25 9.06 -8.19
N ASP A 80 -5.18 10.37 -8.43
CA ASP A 80 -4.15 10.95 -9.29
C ASP A 80 -2.95 11.34 -8.41
N TYR A 81 -1.76 11.14 -8.95
CA TYR A 81 -0.51 11.42 -8.24
C TYR A 81 0.56 11.91 -9.19
N GLU A 82 1.52 12.65 -8.63
CA GLU A 82 2.77 12.99 -9.28
C GLU A 82 3.95 12.33 -8.57
N VAL A 83 4.97 11.97 -9.34
CA VAL A 83 6.21 11.39 -8.85
C VAL A 83 7.40 12.12 -9.45
N TYR A 84 8.35 12.43 -8.60
CA TYR A 84 9.68 12.89 -8.95
C TYR A 84 10.65 11.77 -8.63
N TYR A 85 11.41 11.30 -9.62
CA TYR A 85 12.33 10.18 -9.47
C TYR A 85 13.78 10.63 -9.69
N GLN A 86 14.65 10.17 -8.80
CA GLN A 86 16.07 10.49 -8.77
C GLN A 86 16.86 9.17 -8.63
N GLY A 87 17.58 8.80 -9.70
CA GLY A 87 18.19 7.47 -9.84
C GLY A 87 19.69 7.41 -9.56
N ASP A 88 20.35 8.55 -9.31
CA ASP A 88 21.80 8.66 -9.08
C ASP A 88 22.19 8.62 -7.59
N GLY A 89 21.25 8.33 -6.67
CA GLY A 89 21.53 8.18 -5.23
C GLY A 89 21.89 9.45 -4.44
N THR A 90 22.04 10.60 -5.09
CA THR A 90 22.31 11.90 -4.43
C THR A 90 21.18 12.40 -3.54
N GLY A 91 19.92 12.05 -3.85
CA GLY A 91 18.75 12.53 -3.14
C GLY A 91 18.33 13.96 -3.44
N ASN A 92 19.00 14.62 -4.38
CA ASN A 92 18.80 16.04 -4.64
C ASN A 92 17.72 16.23 -5.72
N PHE A 93 16.52 16.61 -5.29
CA PHE A 93 15.39 16.85 -6.20
C PHE A 93 15.45 18.21 -6.93
N ALA A 94 16.45 19.06 -6.64
CA ALA A 94 16.69 20.29 -7.39
C ALA A 94 17.55 20.08 -8.64
N ASN A 95 18.13 18.88 -8.83
CA ASN A 95 18.97 18.59 -9.98
C ASN A 95 18.16 18.41 -11.28
N ASN A 96 18.77 18.74 -12.41
CA ASN A 96 18.16 18.60 -13.75
C ASN A 96 17.96 17.14 -14.19
N ASN A 97 18.50 16.16 -13.46
CA ASN A 97 18.37 14.73 -13.76
C ASN A 97 17.14 14.08 -13.09
N VAL A 98 16.30 14.87 -12.42
CA VAL A 98 15.06 14.42 -11.80
C VAL A 98 13.98 14.24 -12.88
N THR A 99 13.42 13.03 -12.96
CA THR A 99 12.31 12.75 -13.87
C THR A 99 10.99 12.99 -13.16
N ARG A 100 10.19 13.95 -13.65
CA ARG A 100 8.79 14.13 -13.24
C ARG A 100 7.87 13.25 -14.08
N SER A 101 6.92 12.59 -13.43
CA SER A 101 5.86 11.83 -14.08
C SER A 101 4.56 11.94 -13.31
N GLU A 102 3.45 11.70 -13.99
CA GLU A 102 2.11 11.66 -13.41
C GLU A 102 1.53 10.26 -13.59
N GLY A 103 0.65 9.87 -12.69
CA GLY A 103 0.02 8.56 -12.74
C GLY A 103 -1.34 8.56 -12.07
N ARG A 104 -2.05 7.45 -12.29
CA ARG A 104 -3.34 7.17 -11.69
C ARG A 104 -3.31 5.78 -11.06
N ALA A 105 -3.79 5.68 -9.82
CA ALA A 105 -4.04 4.42 -9.15
C ALA A 105 -5.56 4.18 -9.07
N SER A 106 -5.97 2.91 -9.11
CA SER A 106 -7.39 2.54 -9.05
C SER A 106 -7.65 1.27 -8.24
N GLU A 107 -8.66 1.32 -7.38
CA GLU A 107 -9.10 0.25 -6.50
C GLU A 107 -10.57 -0.04 -6.81
N PHE A 108 -10.78 -1.12 -7.54
CA PHE A 108 -12.08 -1.64 -7.93
C PHE A 108 -12.50 -2.82 -7.03
N PRO A 109 -13.81 -3.12 -6.95
CA PRO A 109 -14.30 -4.29 -6.26
C PRO A 109 -13.64 -5.58 -6.77
N LEU A 110 -13.37 -6.48 -5.83
CA LEU A 110 -12.83 -7.79 -6.14
C LEU A 110 -13.79 -8.57 -7.07
N ARG A 111 -13.23 -9.26 -8.05
CA ARG A 111 -13.97 -10.12 -8.99
C ARG A 111 -13.48 -11.56 -8.87
N GLY A 112 -14.37 -12.52 -9.10
CA GLY A 112 -14.06 -13.95 -9.11
C GLY A 112 -14.98 -14.78 -8.20
N PRO A 113 -15.02 -16.11 -8.39
CA PRO A 113 -16.01 -16.96 -7.74
C PRO A 113 -15.66 -17.32 -6.28
N PHE A 114 -14.37 -17.54 -5.97
CA PHE A 114 -13.86 -17.89 -4.64
C PHE A 114 -12.33 -17.82 -4.61
N ARG A 115 -11.70 -17.79 -3.42
CA ARG A 115 -10.22 -17.81 -3.29
C ARG A 115 -9.65 -19.16 -3.76
N PRO A 116 -8.53 -19.21 -4.51
CA PRO A 116 -7.62 -18.10 -4.84
C PRO A 116 -7.97 -17.34 -6.14
N PHE A 117 -9.09 -17.64 -6.80
CA PHE A 117 -9.50 -17.03 -8.08
C PHE A 117 -10.17 -15.65 -7.94
N ILE A 118 -10.02 -14.99 -6.79
CA ILE A 118 -10.46 -13.62 -6.58
C ILE A 118 -9.32 -12.68 -6.94
N TYR A 119 -9.60 -11.65 -7.74
CA TYR A 119 -8.62 -10.65 -8.16
C TYR A 119 -9.19 -9.23 -8.09
N GLN A 120 -8.28 -8.26 -7.99
CA GLN A 120 -8.59 -6.83 -7.98
C GLN A 120 -8.27 -6.27 -9.38
N PRO A 121 -9.26 -5.83 -10.19
CA PRO A 121 -9.03 -5.48 -11.60
C PRO A 121 -8.42 -4.10 -11.86
N GLY A 122 -8.24 -3.27 -10.82
CA GLY A 122 -7.66 -1.93 -10.95
C GLY A 122 -6.14 -1.92 -10.83
N ASP A 123 -5.54 -0.77 -11.14
CA ASP A 123 -4.12 -0.50 -10.95
C ASP A 123 -3.89 -0.04 -9.50
N SER A 124 -3.96 -0.98 -8.56
CA SER A 124 -3.79 -0.72 -7.11
C SER A 124 -2.32 -0.52 -6.69
N TYR A 125 -1.58 0.26 -7.47
CA TYR A 125 -0.18 0.57 -7.20
C TYR A 125 0.20 1.98 -7.66
N VAL A 126 1.22 2.53 -7.00
CA VAL A 126 1.93 3.72 -7.46
C VAL A 126 3.22 3.30 -8.14
N LYS A 127 3.58 3.95 -9.26
CA LYS A 127 4.83 3.72 -9.96
C LYS A 127 5.84 4.80 -9.60
N CYS A 128 6.98 4.39 -9.05
CA CYS A 128 8.09 5.28 -8.70
C CYS A 128 9.36 4.79 -9.40
N GLY A 129 9.70 5.42 -10.53
CA GLY A 129 10.79 4.98 -11.40
C GLY A 129 10.66 3.49 -11.79
N PRO A 130 11.62 2.61 -11.42
CA PRO A 130 11.55 1.18 -11.68
C PRO A 130 10.62 0.41 -10.72
N PHE A 131 10.13 1.04 -9.65
CA PHE A 131 9.38 0.37 -8.60
C PHE A 131 7.85 0.50 -8.77
N LYS A 132 7.15 -0.52 -8.28
CA LYS A 132 5.70 -0.50 -8.06
C LYS A 132 5.45 -0.81 -6.59
N LEU A 133 4.75 0.08 -5.89
CA LEU A 133 4.34 -0.14 -4.50
C LEU A 133 2.84 -0.23 -4.42
N GLY A 134 2.35 -1.16 -3.59
CA GLY A 134 0.92 -1.33 -3.37
C GLY A 134 0.30 -0.02 -2.88
N TRP A 135 -0.85 0.33 -3.47
CA TRP A 135 -1.66 1.46 -3.04
C TRP A 135 -3.03 0.95 -2.62
N ASN A 136 -3.53 1.50 -1.52
CA ASN A 136 -4.89 1.25 -1.06
C ASN A 136 -5.55 2.61 -0.83
N TYR A 137 -6.80 2.72 -1.21
CA TYR A 137 -7.55 3.95 -1.00
C TYR A 137 -7.68 4.25 0.50
N LYS A 138 -7.51 5.49 0.96
CA LYS A 138 -7.34 6.74 0.19
C LYS A 138 -5.90 7.02 -0.24
N LYS A 139 -5.01 7.21 0.74
CA LYS A 139 -3.65 7.77 0.53
C LYS A 139 -2.57 6.83 1.06
N LYS A 140 -2.86 5.52 1.11
CA LYS A 140 -2.03 4.53 1.78
C LYS A 140 -1.09 3.86 0.78
N VAL A 141 0.21 3.98 1.01
CA VAL A 141 1.26 3.34 0.21
C VAL A 141 1.93 2.26 1.05
N ALA A 142 2.02 1.06 0.50
CA ALA A 142 2.64 -0.08 1.15
C ALA A 142 4.17 -0.08 0.98
N VAL A 143 4.88 -0.59 1.98
CA VAL A 143 6.34 -0.85 1.95
C VAL A 143 6.70 -2.09 1.11
N MET A 144 5.75 -2.61 0.30
CA MET A 144 5.91 -3.84 -0.46
C MET A 144 5.30 -3.74 -1.87
N PRO A 145 5.82 -4.52 -2.84
CA PRO A 145 5.20 -4.65 -4.14
C PRO A 145 3.82 -5.32 -4.07
N PRO A 146 2.89 -5.01 -5.00
CA PRO A 146 1.51 -5.51 -4.97
C PRO A 146 1.39 -7.03 -5.18
N ASP A 147 2.38 -7.67 -5.81
CA ASP A 147 2.41 -9.10 -6.13
C ASP A 147 3.15 -9.96 -5.10
N LYS A 148 3.52 -9.36 -3.96
CA LYS A 148 4.31 -10.01 -2.91
C LYS A 148 3.50 -10.17 -1.63
N GLY A 149 3.81 -11.23 -0.88
CA GLY A 149 3.30 -11.42 0.48
C GLY A 149 3.92 -10.42 1.47
N LEU A 150 3.46 -10.46 2.72
CA LEU A 150 4.03 -9.64 3.79
C LEU A 150 5.52 -9.95 3.98
N GLY A 151 6.33 -8.91 4.14
CA GLY A 151 7.76 -9.04 4.38
C GLY A 151 8.52 -7.73 4.18
N ASP A 152 9.80 -7.75 4.52
CA ASP A 152 10.74 -6.66 4.23
C ASP A 152 11.37 -6.89 2.84
N PHE A 153 11.19 -5.91 1.96
CA PHE A 153 11.73 -5.90 0.60
C PHE A 153 12.77 -4.78 0.40
N GLY A 154 13.25 -4.17 1.50
CA GLY A 154 14.25 -3.11 1.50
C GLY A 154 13.71 -1.72 1.19
N PHE A 155 12.39 -1.57 1.02
CA PHE A 155 11.76 -0.26 0.83
C PHE A 155 11.69 0.51 2.15
N GLU A 156 11.96 1.79 2.05
CA GLU A 156 11.80 2.76 3.12
C GLU A 156 10.86 3.87 2.65
N LEU A 157 9.93 4.24 3.52
CA LEU A 157 9.04 5.37 3.28
C LEU A 157 9.24 6.42 4.38
N ALA A 158 9.26 7.70 4.02
CA ALA A 158 9.31 8.80 4.97
C ALA A 158 8.22 9.82 4.64
N PRO A 159 7.17 9.95 5.48
CA PRO A 159 6.20 11.01 5.34
C PRO A 159 6.87 12.37 5.62
N THR A 160 6.42 13.43 4.96
CA THR A 160 6.99 14.78 5.15
C THR A 160 5.89 15.84 5.18
N PRO A 161 6.10 16.99 5.85
CA PRO A 161 5.19 18.12 5.80
C PRO A 161 5.30 18.93 4.50
N TRP A 162 6.28 18.64 3.65
CA TRP A 162 6.56 19.38 2.42
C TRP A 162 5.41 19.28 1.42
N THR A 163 5.18 20.37 0.69
CA THR A 163 4.12 20.49 -0.32
C THR A 163 4.64 20.71 -1.73
N ASP A 164 5.81 21.36 -1.84
CA ASP A 164 6.55 21.59 -3.06
C ASP A 164 7.81 20.72 -3.10
N ILE A 165 8.12 20.16 -4.26
CA ILE A 165 9.32 19.36 -4.49
C ILE A 165 10.61 20.15 -4.21
N LYS A 166 10.59 21.48 -4.36
CA LYS A 166 11.72 22.36 -4.08
C LYS A 166 12.11 22.41 -2.61
N GLU A 167 11.20 22.04 -1.70
CA GLU A 167 11.46 22.00 -0.26
C GLU A 167 12.15 20.70 0.17
N VAL A 168 12.17 19.68 -0.69
CA VAL A 168 12.63 18.34 -0.34
C VAL A 168 14.15 18.32 -0.15
N ASP A 169 14.57 18.00 1.07
CA ASP A 169 15.94 17.67 1.41
C ASP A 169 16.01 16.32 2.12
N ILE A 170 16.40 15.26 1.39
CA ILE A 170 16.45 13.92 1.99
C ILE A 170 17.51 13.76 3.09
N LYS A 171 18.44 14.72 3.20
CA LYS A 171 19.51 14.72 4.22
C LYS A 171 19.09 15.48 5.48
N ASP A 172 17.91 16.10 5.47
CA ASP A 172 17.33 16.71 6.65
C ASP A 172 17.18 15.66 7.76
N GLN A 173 17.82 15.91 8.90
CA GLN A 173 17.86 14.97 10.04
C GLN A 173 16.48 14.73 10.66
N ARG A 174 15.50 15.59 10.37
CA ARG A 174 14.11 15.46 10.82
C ARG A 174 13.34 14.41 10.02
N VAL A 175 13.84 13.99 8.85
CA VAL A 175 13.21 12.96 8.01
C VAL A 175 13.38 11.60 8.67
N LYS A 176 12.27 11.02 9.12
CA LYS A 176 12.22 9.69 9.74
C LYS A 176 11.80 8.65 8.69
N TRP A 177 12.67 7.67 8.44
CA TRP A 177 12.44 6.58 7.49
C TRP A 177 11.84 5.36 8.19
N TYR A 178 10.78 4.81 7.59
CA TYR A 178 10.06 3.65 8.12
C TYR A 178 10.18 2.49 7.14
N ARG A 179 10.59 1.33 7.67
CA ARG A 179 10.59 0.04 6.98
C ARG A 179 9.42 -0.82 7.41
N TYR A 180 9.25 -1.96 6.74
CA TYR A 180 8.43 -3.05 7.24
C TYR A 180 8.85 -3.41 8.66
N GLU A 181 7.89 -3.46 9.58
CA GLU A 181 8.12 -3.84 10.97
C GLU A 181 6.87 -4.53 11.51
N GLU A 182 6.84 -5.87 11.44
CA GLU A 182 5.67 -6.70 11.75
C GLU A 182 5.00 -6.37 13.08
N LYS A 183 5.78 -6.01 14.11
CA LYS A 183 5.28 -5.73 15.47
C LYS A 183 4.86 -4.27 15.67
N ARG A 184 5.00 -3.41 14.66
CA ARG A 184 4.67 -1.98 14.78
C ARG A 184 3.17 -1.80 14.96
N LYS A 185 2.78 -1.17 16.06
CA LYS A 185 1.41 -0.71 16.27
C LYS A 185 1.12 0.48 15.36
N ARG A 186 -0.12 0.57 14.88
CA ARG A 186 -0.58 1.74 14.14
C ARG A 186 -0.45 2.98 15.02
N VAL A 187 0.13 4.04 14.48
CA VAL A 187 0.19 5.35 15.14
C VAL A 187 -0.32 6.44 14.20
N PHE A 188 -0.92 7.47 14.79
CA PHE A 188 -1.38 8.66 14.10
C PHE A 188 -0.58 9.85 14.61
N ILE A 189 0.04 10.59 13.68
CA ILE A 189 0.90 11.73 14.01
C ILE A 189 0.36 12.93 13.24
N PRO A 190 -0.05 14.02 13.91
CA PRO A 190 -0.36 15.27 13.24
C PRO A 190 0.81 15.74 12.37
N ILE A 191 0.53 16.20 11.15
CA ILE A 191 1.56 16.54 10.16
C ILE A 191 2.51 17.65 10.64
N ASP A 192 2.01 18.57 11.46
CA ASP A 192 2.74 19.66 12.11
C ASP A 192 3.70 19.18 13.21
N LYS A 193 3.46 17.98 13.76
CA LYS A 193 4.28 17.35 14.80
C LYS A 193 5.22 16.27 14.27
N LEU A 194 5.28 16.07 12.95
CA LEU A 194 6.03 14.96 12.36
C LEU A 194 7.55 15.02 12.65
N TRP A 195 8.05 16.23 12.87
CA TRP A 195 9.47 16.53 13.08
C TRP A 195 9.86 16.83 14.53
N GLU A 196 8.92 16.70 15.47
CA GLU A 196 9.19 16.70 16.91
C GLU A 196 9.80 15.35 17.36
#